data_AF-A0A1W6L478-F1
#
_entry.id   AF-A0A1W6L478-F1
#
_cell.length_a   1.000
_cell.length_b   1.000
_cell.length_c   1.000
_cell.angle_alpha   90.00
_cell.angle_beta   90.00
_cell.angle_gamma   90.00
#
_symmetry.space_group_name_H-M   'P 1'
#
loop_
_entity.id
_entity.type
_entity.pdbx_description
1 polymer ?
#
loop_
_entity_poly.entity_id
_entity_poly.type
_entity_poly.pdbx_seq_one_letter_code
_entity_poly.pdbx_strand_id
1 'polypeptide(L)'
;MAHWLTLDEARQVLGVRPQTIYAYVSRGRIGVSPDPADSRRSLYRAEDVEGLVQRKATGRTRETLAATTLFGSEPSIPTSISTFSGGRLYYRGVEAVGLAATAGLEDAAGLLWDMETAVNFPAGPASATPPGRVRAFTELASLTATGHSTRGRLPRVLLEESAGLVGRLASAFGAAGDAALPLHERLAKGWGQARPVATLLRKTLVLLADHEITSSAFSARITASTGASLPACLLAGLTTFSGPLHGDASGRVRTLFGEAERDGADAVVDRYLSSGIPIPGFGHPIYPDGDPRAAALMADFKPPAHVARLIDRVVALTGLPPNMDVALASLAARHRLPADAAFAMFAIARSVGLLAHGMEQLGVDSVIRPRGRYTGPTEGLQPAVRRQRRK
;
A
#
# COMPACT_ATOMS: atom_id res chain seq x y z
N MET A 1 -29.09 6.04 9.97
CA MET A 1 -29.65 7.41 10.07
C MET A 1 -28.70 8.21 10.93
N ALA A 2 -28.25 9.39 10.49
CA ALA A 2 -27.30 10.18 11.25
C ALA A 2 -27.95 10.68 12.55
N HIS A 3 -27.39 10.30 13.70
CA HIS A 3 -27.82 10.76 15.02
C HIS A 3 -27.19 12.13 15.29
N TRP A 4 -28.00 13.09 15.79
CA TRP A 4 -27.60 14.49 15.98
C TRP A 4 -27.77 14.89 17.45
N LEU A 5 -26.80 15.63 17.99
CA LEU A 5 -26.73 16.09 19.38
C LEU A 5 -26.91 17.60 19.46
N THR A 6 -27.50 18.08 20.53
CA THR A 6 -27.48 19.50 20.89
C THR A 6 -26.07 19.94 21.34
N LEU A 7 -25.85 21.26 21.40
CA LEU A 7 -24.58 21.81 21.90
C LEU A 7 -24.25 21.31 23.31
N ASP A 8 -25.23 21.25 24.20
CA ASP A 8 -25.00 20.85 25.59
C ASP A 8 -24.73 19.36 25.72
N GLU A 9 -25.40 18.52 24.95
CA GLU A 9 -25.09 17.08 24.87
C GLU A 9 -23.69 16.84 24.31
N ALA A 10 -23.31 17.50 23.21
CA ALA A 10 -21.97 17.38 22.64
C ALA A 10 -20.87 17.84 23.61
N ARG A 11 -21.12 18.91 24.38
CA ARG A 11 -20.23 19.38 25.45
C ARG A 11 -20.09 18.39 26.58
N GLN A 12 -21.19 17.77 26.99
CA GLN A 12 -21.21 16.78 28.07
C GLN A 12 -20.47 15.52 27.66
N VAL A 13 -20.70 15.02 26.44
CA VAL A 13 -20.02 13.84 25.89
C VAL A 13 -18.52 14.07 25.75
N LEU A 14 -18.08 15.22 25.21
CA LEU A 14 -16.65 15.52 25.05
C LEU A 14 -15.97 16.03 26.31
N GLY A 15 -16.72 16.51 27.30
CA GLY A 15 -16.20 17.19 28.49
C GLY A 15 -15.37 18.42 28.14
N VAL A 16 -15.88 19.30 27.27
CA VAL A 16 -15.20 20.52 26.78
C VAL A 16 -16.11 21.75 26.82
N ARG A 17 -15.53 22.94 26.65
CA ARG A 17 -16.26 24.21 26.58
C ARG A 17 -16.92 24.41 25.20
N PRO A 18 -17.99 25.21 25.08
CA PRO A 18 -18.65 25.48 23.79
C PRO A 18 -17.68 25.97 22.71
N GLN A 19 -16.71 26.82 23.07
CA GLN A 19 -15.72 27.36 22.14
C GLN A 19 -14.90 26.25 21.46
N THR A 20 -14.65 25.14 22.16
CA THR A 20 -13.93 23.99 21.62
C THR A 20 -14.77 23.24 20.60
N ILE A 21 -16.08 23.11 20.82
CA ILE A 21 -17.01 22.51 19.86
C ILE A 21 -17.04 23.33 18.56
N TYR A 22 -17.20 24.65 18.66
CA TYR A 22 -17.16 25.52 17.47
C TYR A 22 -15.82 25.44 16.72
N ALA A 23 -14.72 25.32 17.46
CA ALA A 23 -13.40 25.17 16.87
C ALA A 23 -13.18 23.80 16.20
N TYR A 24 -13.93 22.76 16.56
CA TYR A 24 -13.94 21.48 15.85
C TYR A 24 -14.80 21.56 14.59
N VAL A 25 -15.96 22.21 14.65
CA VAL A 25 -16.82 22.45 13.48
C VAL A 25 -16.09 23.29 12.42
N SER A 26 -15.45 24.39 12.81
CA SER A 26 -14.67 25.24 11.89
C SER A 26 -13.51 24.50 11.21
N ARG A 27 -12.99 23.45 11.84
CA ARG A 27 -11.93 22.59 11.28
C ARG A 27 -12.47 21.36 10.55
N GLY A 28 -13.78 21.29 10.31
CA GLY A 28 -14.44 20.16 9.63
C GLY A 28 -14.38 18.84 10.42
N ARG A 29 -14.13 18.88 11.73
CA ARG A 29 -14.01 17.68 12.58
C ARG A 29 -15.31 17.21 13.19
N ILE A 30 -16.33 18.07 13.20
CA ILE A 30 -17.70 17.74 13.62
C ILE A 30 -18.63 18.36 12.57
N GLY A 31 -19.47 17.54 11.96
CA GLY A 31 -20.55 17.99 11.09
C GLY A 31 -21.60 18.76 11.87
N VAL A 32 -22.09 19.86 11.30
CA VAL A 32 -23.10 20.74 11.90
C VAL A 32 -24.31 20.83 10.98
N SER A 33 -25.51 20.84 11.56
CA SER A 33 -26.78 21.07 10.86
C SER A 33 -27.64 22.05 11.67
N PRO A 34 -28.45 22.91 11.05
CA PRO A 34 -29.44 23.70 11.77
C PRO A 34 -30.47 22.79 12.45
N ASP A 35 -30.95 23.20 13.63
CA ASP A 35 -31.98 22.50 14.37
C ASP A 35 -33.36 22.70 13.71
N PRO A 36 -34.08 21.62 13.33
CA PRO A 36 -35.42 21.73 12.74
C PRO A 36 -36.45 22.40 13.66
N ALA A 37 -36.27 22.37 14.98
CA ALA A 37 -37.19 22.94 15.96
C ALA A 37 -36.89 24.41 16.31
N ASP A 38 -35.66 24.88 16.11
CA ASP A 38 -35.25 26.27 16.37
C ASP A 38 -34.10 26.69 15.44
N SER A 39 -34.41 27.51 14.44
CA SER A 39 -33.44 28.02 13.46
C SER A 39 -32.23 28.77 14.05
N ARG A 40 -32.29 29.19 15.31
CA ARG A 40 -31.17 29.85 16.01
C ARG A 40 -30.21 28.85 16.67
N ARG A 41 -30.52 27.56 16.64
CA ARG A 41 -29.73 26.49 17.23
C ARG A 41 -29.11 25.61 16.16
N SER A 42 -28.00 24.98 16.52
CA SER A 42 -27.30 24.02 15.67
C SER A 42 -27.18 22.70 16.39
N LEU A 43 -27.32 21.62 15.63
CA LEU A 43 -27.09 20.25 16.02
C LEU A 43 -25.75 19.76 15.47
N TYR A 44 -25.13 18.86 16.21
CA TYR A 44 -23.78 18.35 15.98
C TYR A 44 -23.84 16.84 15.77
N ARG A 45 -23.16 16.35 14.72
CA ARG A 45 -23.20 14.95 14.32
C ARG A 45 -22.58 14.05 15.40
N ALA A 46 -23.35 13.10 15.93
CA ALA A 46 -22.98 12.31 17.12
C ALA A 46 -21.75 11.42 16.89
N GLU A 47 -21.65 10.79 15.73
CA GLU A 47 -20.51 9.93 15.33
C GLU A 47 -19.16 10.68 15.35
N ASP A 48 -19.15 11.96 14.97
CA ASP A 48 -17.94 12.78 15.01
C ASP A 48 -17.54 13.13 16.45
N VAL A 49 -18.54 13.43 17.29
CA VAL A 49 -18.36 13.72 18.72
C VAL A 49 -17.82 12.48 19.43
N GLU A 50 -18.38 11.30 19.19
CA GLU A 50 -17.93 10.02 19.75
C GLU A 50 -16.53 9.64 19.25
N GLY A 51 -16.25 9.83 17.96
CA GLY A 51 -14.91 9.61 17.40
C GLY A 51 -13.84 10.48 18.06
N LEU A 52 -14.19 11.71 18.45
CA LEU A 52 -13.29 12.60 19.21
C LEU A 52 -13.13 12.15 20.67
N VAL A 53 -14.15 11.60 21.31
CA VAL A 53 -14.03 10.99 22.65
C VAL A 53 -13.08 9.80 22.62
N GLN A 54 -13.22 8.91 21.64
CA GLN A 54 -12.33 7.75 21.48
C GLN A 54 -10.87 8.19 21.29
N ARG A 55 -10.63 9.24 20.49
CA ARG A 55 -9.29 9.84 20.32
C ARG A 55 -8.75 10.50 21.59
N LYS A 56 -9.61 11.09 22.42
CA LYS A 56 -9.24 11.71 23.70
C LYS A 56 -8.90 10.65 24.75
N ALA A 57 -9.59 9.50 24.72
CA ALA A 57 -9.31 8.34 25.56
C ALA A 57 -7.98 7.67 25.18
N THR A 58 -7.65 7.57 23.90
CA THR A 58 -6.38 7.01 23.42
C THR A 58 -5.20 8.00 23.48
N GLY A 59 -5.46 9.30 23.61
CA GLY A 59 -4.46 10.36 23.50
C GLY A 59 -3.76 10.83 24.79
N ARG A 60 -3.91 10.15 25.94
CA ARG A 60 -3.38 10.64 27.24
C ARG A 60 -2.20 9.91 27.87
N THR A 61 -1.68 8.85 27.27
CA THR A 61 -0.45 8.19 27.74
C THR A 61 0.62 8.21 26.66
N ARG A 62 1.73 8.92 26.92
CA ARG A 62 2.99 8.81 26.14
C ARG A 62 3.46 7.35 26.01
N GLU A 63 3.00 6.48 26.90
CA GLU A 63 3.28 5.04 26.96
C GLU A 63 2.46 4.20 25.97
N THR A 64 1.28 4.66 25.54
CA THR A 64 0.45 3.98 24.52
C THR A 64 0.96 4.30 23.12
N LEU A 65 1.46 5.53 22.90
CA LEU A 65 2.01 5.94 21.60
C LEU A 65 3.06 4.97 21.07
N ALA A 66 3.99 4.47 21.90
CA ALA A 66 5.08 3.61 21.42
C ALA A 66 4.65 2.18 21.02
N ALA A 67 3.55 1.66 21.58
CA ALA A 67 3.02 0.33 21.23
C ALA A 67 2.08 0.41 20.03
N THR A 68 1.30 1.49 19.93
CA THR A 68 0.37 1.72 18.81
C THR A 68 1.05 2.26 17.56
N THR A 69 2.25 2.86 17.69
CA THR A 69 3.08 3.33 16.55
C THR A 69 3.56 2.23 15.60
N LEU A 70 3.53 0.96 16.01
CA LEU A 70 3.94 -0.17 15.16
C LEU A 70 2.77 -0.90 14.49
N PHE A 71 1.53 -0.73 14.99
CA PHE A 71 0.38 -1.55 14.59
C PHE A 71 -0.92 -0.75 14.35
N GLY A 72 -0.82 0.54 14.00
CA GLY A 72 -1.99 1.35 13.61
C GLY A 72 -2.32 2.47 14.60
N SER A 73 -1.48 3.49 14.63
CA SER A 73 -1.77 4.94 14.73
C SER A 73 -0.43 5.65 14.97
N GLU A 74 -0.02 6.45 13.99
CA GLU A 74 1.34 6.43 13.43
C GLU A 74 2.40 7.33 14.09
N PRO A 75 3.69 6.95 13.95
CA PRO A 75 4.73 7.91 13.65
C PRO A 75 4.51 8.39 12.20
N SER A 76 3.98 9.60 12.04
CA SER A 76 3.78 10.20 10.71
C SER A 76 5.13 10.55 10.09
N ILE A 77 5.54 9.80 9.07
CA ILE A 77 6.71 10.14 8.25
C ILE A 77 6.20 11.03 7.13
N PRO A 78 6.68 12.29 7.02
CA PRO A 78 6.23 13.17 5.94
C PRO A 78 6.49 12.55 4.58
N THR A 79 5.48 12.60 3.72
CA THR A 79 5.57 12.19 2.33
C THR A 79 4.70 13.07 1.44
N SER A 80 5.19 13.31 0.23
CA SER A 80 4.54 14.03 -0.86
C SER A 80 4.13 13.09 -2.01
N ILE A 81 4.45 11.80 -1.90
CA ILE A 81 4.30 10.79 -2.97
C ILE A 81 2.84 10.39 -3.16
N SER A 82 2.18 9.98 -2.08
CA SER A 82 0.79 9.54 -2.12
C SER A 82 0.08 9.73 -0.79
N THR A 83 -1.25 9.69 -0.81
CA THR A 83 -2.09 9.81 0.38
C THR A 83 -3.47 9.20 0.17
N PHE A 84 -4.17 8.93 1.26
CA PHE A 84 -5.58 8.54 1.25
C PHE A 84 -6.47 9.72 1.64
N SER A 85 -7.51 9.97 0.86
CA SER A 85 -8.52 11.00 1.18
C SER A 85 -9.89 10.53 0.72
N GLY A 86 -10.89 10.59 1.61
CA GLY A 86 -12.26 10.19 1.29
C GLY A 86 -12.41 8.76 0.76
N GLY A 87 -11.62 7.81 1.30
CA GLY A 87 -11.63 6.40 0.85
C GLY A 87 -10.94 6.16 -0.50
N ARG A 88 -10.24 7.16 -1.05
CA ARG A 88 -9.55 7.09 -2.33
C ARG A 88 -8.05 7.28 -2.16
N LEU A 89 -7.29 6.70 -3.08
CA LEU A 89 -5.83 6.81 -3.16
C LEU A 89 -5.45 7.90 -4.16
N TYR A 90 -4.49 8.73 -3.78
CA TYR A 90 -3.97 9.80 -4.63
C TYR A 90 -2.46 9.66 -4.79
N TYR A 91 -1.96 9.80 -6.01
CA TYR A 91 -0.55 9.93 -6.33
C TYR A 91 -0.27 11.40 -6.65
N ARG A 92 0.52 12.09 -5.81
CA ARG A 92 0.77 13.55 -5.91
C ARG A 92 -0.49 14.37 -6.22
N GLY A 93 -1.60 14.06 -5.56
CA GLY A 93 -2.89 14.76 -5.74
C GLY A 93 -3.75 14.29 -6.91
N VAL A 94 -3.29 13.35 -7.73
CA VAL A 94 -4.09 12.73 -8.80
C VAL A 94 -4.71 11.42 -8.30
N GLU A 95 -6.02 11.26 -8.44
CA GLU A 95 -6.72 10.05 -7.97
C GLU A 95 -6.28 8.82 -8.79
N ALA A 96 -5.85 7.75 -8.10
CA ALA A 96 -5.15 6.62 -8.69
C ALA A 96 -6.04 5.79 -9.63
N VAL A 97 -7.32 5.60 -9.31
CA VAL A 97 -8.26 4.88 -10.18
C VAL A 97 -8.53 5.66 -11.46
N GLY A 98 -8.73 6.98 -11.35
CA GLY A 98 -8.86 7.89 -12.47
C GLY A 98 -7.63 7.90 -13.37
N LEU A 99 -6.42 7.97 -12.79
CA LEU A 99 -5.16 7.87 -13.53
C LEU A 99 -5.06 6.55 -14.30
N ALA A 100 -5.39 5.42 -13.66
CA ALA A 100 -5.30 4.09 -14.25
C ALA A 100 -6.23 3.88 -15.47
N ALA A 101 -7.27 4.70 -15.63
CA ALA A 101 -8.17 4.63 -16.78
C ALA A 101 -7.41 4.77 -18.11
N THR A 102 -6.43 5.66 -18.19
CA THR A 102 -5.71 5.97 -19.45
C THR A 102 -4.19 5.87 -19.35
N ALA A 103 -3.60 6.06 -18.17
CA ALA A 103 -2.15 6.13 -18.00
C ALA A 103 -1.44 4.76 -18.03
N GLY A 104 -0.18 4.75 -18.44
CA GLY A 104 0.76 3.65 -18.25
C GLY A 104 1.53 3.70 -16.93
N LEU A 105 2.35 2.68 -16.67
CA LEU A 105 3.23 2.70 -15.48
C LEU A 105 4.31 3.78 -15.64
N GLU A 106 4.74 4.05 -16.86
CA GLU A 106 5.66 5.12 -17.24
C GLU A 106 5.11 6.49 -16.81
N ASP A 107 3.83 6.77 -17.08
CA ASP A 107 3.16 8.01 -16.67
C ASP A 107 3.05 8.10 -15.13
N ALA A 108 2.67 6.99 -14.47
CA ALA A 108 2.59 6.93 -13.02
C ALA A 108 3.97 7.13 -12.37
N ALA A 109 5.03 6.60 -12.96
CA ALA A 109 6.40 6.83 -12.52
C ALA A 109 6.83 8.29 -12.75
N GLY A 110 6.49 8.88 -13.89
CA GLY A 110 6.72 10.30 -14.15
C GLY A 110 6.09 11.18 -13.07
N LEU A 111 4.84 10.88 -12.71
CA LEU A 111 4.14 11.56 -11.62
C LEU A 111 4.80 11.32 -10.25
N LEU A 112 5.01 10.07 -9.85
CA LEU A 112 5.54 9.75 -8.51
C LEU A 112 6.98 10.25 -8.31
N TRP A 113 7.80 10.23 -9.36
CA TRP A 113 9.18 10.70 -9.35
C TRP A 113 9.33 12.20 -9.62
N ASP A 114 8.23 12.92 -9.85
CA ASP A 114 8.21 14.36 -10.15
C ASP A 114 9.08 14.71 -11.38
N MET A 115 8.85 13.96 -12.46
CA MET A 115 9.58 14.09 -13.72
C MET A 115 8.84 14.93 -14.75
N GLU A 116 9.55 15.88 -15.34
CA GLU A 116 9.06 16.66 -16.50
C GLU A 116 9.21 15.89 -17.82
N THR A 117 10.13 14.93 -17.88
CA THR A 117 10.40 14.13 -19.07
C THR A 117 9.71 12.77 -19.00
N ALA A 118 9.32 12.26 -20.17
CA ALA A 118 8.75 10.92 -20.28
C ALA A 118 9.70 9.85 -19.73
N VAL A 119 9.17 8.98 -18.88
CA VAL A 119 9.92 7.84 -18.32
C VAL A 119 9.92 6.69 -19.32
N ASN A 120 11.08 6.06 -19.48
CA ASN A 120 11.19 4.79 -20.19
C ASN A 120 11.93 3.78 -19.31
N PHE A 121 11.40 2.55 -19.20
CA PHE A 121 12.03 1.46 -18.46
C PHE A 121 12.85 0.59 -19.41
N PRO A 122 14.19 0.72 -19.49
CA PRO A 122 14.99 -0.06 -20.43
C PRO A 122 14.92 -1.56 -20.14
N ALA A 123 15.17 -2.39 -21.15
CA ALA A 123 15.23 -3.83 -20.95
C ALA A 123 16.43 -4.22 -20.08
N GLY A 124 16.23 -5.17 -19.16
CA GLY A 124 17.32 -5.81 -18.45
C GLY A 124 18.18 -6.66 -19.39
N PRO A 125 19.40 -7.02 -18.97
CA PRO A 125 20.25 -7.91 -19.76
C PRO A 125 19.62 -9.29 -19.93
N ALA A 126 20.03 -9.98 -20.99
CA ALA A 126 19.72 -11.39 -21.16
C ALA A 126 20.28 -12.19 -19.97
N SER A 127 19.54 -13.23 -19.56
CA SER A 127 19.93 -14.12 -18.47
C SER A 127 19.58 -15.55 -18.84
N ALA A 128 20.44 -16.48 -18.43
CA ALA A 128 20.17 -17.91 -18.54
C ALA A 128 19.23 -18.42 -17.44
N THR A 129 19.05 -17.67 -16.34
CA THR A 129 18.11 -18.03 -15.28
C THR A 129 16.67 -17.87 -15.79
N PRO A 130 15.78 -18.85 -15.58
CA PRO A 130 14.38 -18.73 -15.95
C PRO A 130 13.71 -17.50 -15.30
N PRO A 131 12.75 -16.85 -15.98
CA PRO A 131 11.98 -15.76 -15.38
C PRO A 131 11.24 -16.18 -14.12
N GLY A 132 11.17 -15.30 -13.13
CA GLY A 132 10.45 -15.53 -11.88
C GLY A 132 11.14 -14.90 -10.67
N ARG A 133 10.60 -15.17 -9.47
CA ARG A 133 11.07 -14.56 -8.22
C ARG A 133 12.56 -14.81 -7.97
N VAL A 134 13.04 -16.04 -8.14
CA VAL A 134 14.44 -16.38 -7.88
C VAL A 134 15.38 -15.50 -8.70
N ARG A 135 15.12 -15.34 -10.01
CA ARG A 135 15.89 -14.46 -10.88
C ARG A 135 15.81 -13.01 -10.43
N ALA A 136 14.59 -12.49 -10.20
CA ALA A 136 14.37 -11.11 -9.79
C ALA A 136 15.16 -10.72 -8.53
N PHE A 137 15.08 -11.55 -7.48
CA PHE A 137 15.78 -11.28 -6.22
C PHE A 137 17.29 -11.48 -6.33
N THR A 138 17.75 -12.48 -7.09
CA THR A 138 19.20 -12.74 -7.26
C THR A 138 19.87 -11.62 -8.05
N GLU A 139 19.26 -11.18 -9.16
CA GLU A 139 19.80 -10.07 -9.95
C GLU A 139 19.86 -8.77 -9.16
N LEU A 140 18.80 -8.45 -8.39
CA LEU A 140 18.81 -7.30 -7.51
C LEU A 140 19.87 -7.42 -6.42
N ALA A 141 20.01 -8.58 -5.78
CA ALA A 141 21.05 -8.84 -4.77
C ALA A 141 22.45 -8.62 -5.33
N SER A 142 22.76 -9.10 -6.54
CA SER A 142 24.04 -8.84 -7.19
C SER A 142 24.29 -7.34 -7.40
N LEU A 143 23.28 -6.57 -7.78
CA LEU A 143 23.38 -5.10 -7.91
C LEU A 143 23.58 -4.40 -6.56
N THR A 144 23.01 -4.93 -5.47
CA THR A 144 23.24 -4.34 -4.14
C THR A 144 24.70 -4.42 -3.71
N ALA A 145 25.39 -5.50 -4.08
CA ALA A 145 26.78 -5.74 -3.70
C ALA A 145 27.78 -4.79 -4.39
N THR A 146 27.42 -4.25 -5.55
CA THR A 146 28.26 -3.35 -6.36
C THR A 146 27.67 -1.95 -6.54
N GLY A 147 26.50 -1.70 -5.95
CA GLY A 147 25.79 -0.44 -6.09
C GLY A 147 26.47 0.72 -5.36
N HIS A 148 26.45 1.90 -5.98
CA HIS A 148 27.05 3.11 -5.42
C HIS A 148 26.16 3.76 -4.38
N SER A 149 26.76 4.40 -3.37
CA SER A 149 26.03 5.24 -2.42
C SER A 149 25.18 6.27 -3.16
N THR A 150 23.99 6.53 -2.64
CA THR A 150 23.09 7.58 -3.15
C THR A 150 23.54 8.99 -2.78
N ARG A 151 24.42 9.14 -1.78
CA ARG A 151 24.91 10.45 -1.34
C ARG A 151 25.70 11.17 -2.43
N GLY A 152 25.39 12.45 -2.64
CA GLY A 152 26.08 13.32 -3.59
C GLY A 152 25.79 13.04 -5.06
N ARG A 153 24.87 12.11 -5.38
CA ARG A 153 24.47 11.82 -6.76
C ARG A 153 23.43 12.80 -7.26
N LEU A 154 23.55 13.16 -8.54
CA LEU A 154 22.60 14.07 -9.19
C LEU A 154 21.21 13.41 -9.31
N PRO A 155 20.10 14.16 -9.11
CA PRO A 155 18.75 13.63 -9.23
C PRO A 155 18.49 12.88 -10.54
N ARG A 156 18.90 13.45 -11.69
CA ARG A 156 18.75 12.81 -13.00
C ARG A 156 19.38 11.41 -13.08
N VAL A 157 20.53 11.22 -12.43
CA VAL A 157 21.25 9.94 -12.43
C VAL A 157 20.51 8.91 -11.57
N LEU A 158 19.91 9.34 -10.45
CA LEU A 158 19.10 8.47 -9.60
C LEU A 158 17.80 8.05 -10.30
N LEU A 159 17.21 8.95 -11.09
CA LEU A 159 16.01 8.70 -11.88
C LEU A 159 16.27 7.71 -13.02
N GLU A 160 17.36 7.90 -13.78
CA GLU A 160 17.82 6.98 -14.82
C GLU A 160 18.09 5.57 -14.25
N GLU A 161 18.79 5.48 -13.11
CA GLU A 161 19.03 4.20 -12.44
C GLU A 161 17.73 3.56 -11.93
N SER A 162 16.81 4.36 -11.37
CA SER A 162 15.50 3.89 -10.92
C SER A 162 14.73 3.26 -12.07
N ALA A 163 14.66 3.93 -13.23
CA ALA A 163 14.03 3.38 -14.42
C ALA A 163 14.69 2.07 -14.88
N GLY A 164 16.02 2.01 -14.84
CA GLY A 164 16.78 0.80 -15.13
C GLY A 164 16.49 -0.37 -14.19
N LEU A 165 16.30 -0.10 -12.90
CA LEU A 165 15.95 -1.12 -11.90
C LEU A 165 14.54 -1.69 -12.14
N VAL A 166 13.55 -0.83 -12.42
CA VAL A 166 12.18 -1.28 -12.76
C VAL A 166 12.18 -2.13 -14.03
N GLY A 167 12.87 -1.67 -15.07
CA GLY A 167 12.97 -2.38 -16.35
C GLY A 167 13.66 -3.74 -16.24
N ARG A 168 14.74 -3.82 -15.45
CA ARG A 168 15.41 -5.09 -15.12
C ARG A 168 14.51 -6.03 -14.34
N LEU A 169 13.79 -5.52 -13.33
CA LEU A 169 12.85 -6.33 -12.55
C LEU A 169 11.76 -6.93 -13.44
N ALA A 170 11.21 -6.14 -14.35
CA ALA A 170 10.22 -6.62 -15.32
C ALA A 170 10.80 -7.68 -16.27
N SER A 171 12.02 -7.48 -16.78
CA SER A 171 12.73 -8.49 -17.58
C SER A 171 12.98 -9.78 -16.79
N ALA A 172 13.29 -9.69 -15.50
CA ALA A 172 13.46 -10.84 -14.62
C ALA A 172 12.15 -11.63 -14.39
N PHE A 173 11.00 -10.97 -14.50
CA PHE A 173 9.67 -11.60 -14.52
C PHE A 173 9.16 -11.96 -15.93
N GLY A 174 10.00 -11.81 -16.95
CA GLY A 174 9.74 -12.31 -18.29
C GLY A 174 9.17 -11.29 -19.26
N ALA A 175 9.23 -9.99 -18.97
CA ALA A 175 8.91 -8.97 -19.97
C ALA A 175 9.86 -9.09 -21.18
N ALA A 176 9.31 -8.98 -22.40
CA ALA A 176 10.09 -9.00 -23.63
C ALA A 176 11.14 -7.87 -23.68
N GLY A 177 12.25 -8.09 -24.40
CA GLY A 177 13.40 -7.17 -24.45
C GLY A 177 13.24 -5.94 -25.36
N ASP A 178 12.06 -5.74 -25.96
CA ASP A 178 11.80 -4.64 -26.89
C ASP A 178 11.53 -3.34 -26.14
N ALA A 179 12.58 -2.56 -25.88
CA ALA A 179 12.53 -1.34 -25.07
C ALA A 179 11.82 -0.15 -25.74
N ALA A 180 11.38 -0.30 -27.00
CA ALA A 180 10.53 0.70 -27.65
C ALA A 180 9.05 0.55 -27.25
N LEU A 181 8.65 -0.63 -26.76
CA LEU A 181 7.29 -0.89 -26.30
C LEU A 181 7.13 -0.49 -24.82
N PRO A 182 5.96 0.04 -24.42
CA PRO A 182 5.62 0.22 -23.02
C PRO A 182 5.72 -1.09 -22.22
N LEU A 183 6.01 -0.99 -20.93
CA LEU A 183 6.29 -2.14 -20.07
C LEU A 183 5.16 -3.17 -20.04
N HIS A 184 3.91 -2.71 -20.04
CA HIS A 184 2.74 -3.57 -20.03
C HIS A 184 2.60 -4.40 -21.32
N GLU A 185 2.98 -3.85 -22.47
CA GLU A 185 2.99 -4.57 -23.74
C GLU A 185 4.14 -5.58 -23.79
N ARG A 186 5.31 -5.21 -23.22
CA ARG A 186 6.44 -6.14 -23.09
C ARG A 186 6.11 -7.31 -22.18
N LEU A 187 5.40 -7.08 -21.07
CA LEU A 187 4.88 -8.14 -20.20
C LEU A 187 3.88 -9.02 -20.93
N ALA A 188 2.90 -8.42 -21.63
CA ALA A 188 1.94 -9.19 -22.42
C ALA A 188 2.64 -10.06 -23.46
N LYS A 189 3.56 -9.50 -24.25
CA LYS A 189 4.34 -10.22 -25.26
C LYS A 189 5.17 -11.35 -24.64
N GLY A 190 5.87 -11.07 -23.53
CA GLY A 190 6.69 -12.04 -22.81
C GLY A 190 5.89 -13.18 -22.18
N TRP A 191 4.63 -12.92 -21.82
CA TRP A 191 3.70 -13.92 -21.27
C TRP A 191 2.76 -14.54 -22.32
N GLY A 192 3.00 -14.28 -23.62
CA GLY A 192 2.22 -14.84 -24.72
C GLY A 192 0.77 -14.35 -24.78
N GLN A 193 0.51 -13.13 -24.32
CA GLN A 193 -0.83 -12.54 -24.19
C GLN A 193 -1.16 -11.55 -25.32
N ALA A 194 -2.45 -11.45 -25.64
CA ALA A 194 -2.96 -10.55 -26.66
C ALA A 194 -3.17 -9.11 -26.13
N ARG A 195 -3.40 -8.16 -27.05
CA ARG A 195 -3.60 -6.73 -26.76
C ARG A 195 -4.68 -6.40 -25.69
N PRO A 196 -5.84 -7.08 -25.63
CA PRO A 196 -6.81 -6.82 -24.56
C PRO A 196 -6.24 -7.08 -23.16
N VAL A 197 -5.42 -8.13 -23.01
CA VAL A 197 -4.76 -8.44 -21.73
C VAL A 197 -3.69 -7.40 -21.42
N ALA A 198 -2.95 -6.93 -22.42
CA ALA A 198 -1.99 -5.84 -22.23
C ALA A 198 -2.65 -4.58 -21.64
N THR A 199 -3.90 -4.28 -22.02
CA THR A 199 -4.66 -3.15 -21.47
C THR A 199 -5.02 -3.37 -19.99
N LEU A 200 -5.38 -4.59 -19.61
CA LEU A 200 -5.60 -4.95 -18.20
C LEU A 200 -4.30 -4.87 -17.39
N LEU A 201 -3.17 -5.32 -17.96
CA LEU A 201 -1.85 -5.19 -17.34
C LEU A 201 -1.48 -3.73 -17.14
N ARG A 202 -1.72 -2.85 -18.14
CA ARG A 202 -1.50 -1.40 -18.03
C ARG A 202 -2.21 -0.82 -16.81
N LYS A 203 -3.53 -1.00 -16.73
CA LYS A 203 -4.37 -0.52 -15.62
C LYS A 203 -3.90 -1.09 -14.28
N THR A 204 -3.62 -2.39 -14.25
CA THR A 204 -3.13 -3.08 -13.05
C THR A 204 -1.85 -2.48 -12.51
N LEU A 205 -0.86 -2.21 -13.38
CA LEU A 205 0.42 -1.64 -12.96
C LEU A 205 0.24 -0.23 -12.37
N VAL A 206 -0.64 0.61 -12.93
CA VAL A 206 -0.91 1.94 -12.36
C VAL A 206 -1.57 1.85 -10.98
N LEU A 207 -2.57 0.98 -10.83
CA LEU A 207 -3.28 0.79 -9.55
C LEU A 207 -2.36 0.30 -8.41
N LEU A 208 -1.21 -0.30 -8.76
CA LEU A 208 -0.25 -0.86 -7.81
C LEU A 208 1.03 -0.02 -7.66
N ALA A 209 1.15 1.08 -8.41
CA ALA A 209 2.38 1.88 -8.47
C ALA A 209 2.84 2.35 -7.09
N ASP A 210 1.89 2.79 -6.25
CA ASP A 210 2.15 3.18 -4.87
C ASP A 210 0.95 2.93 -3.95
N HIS A 211 1.16 2.92 -2.63
CA HIS A 211 0.10 2.74 -1.64
C HIS A 211 0.49 3.33 -0.28
N GLU A 212 1.10 4.52 -0.30
CA GLU A 212 1.60 5.24 0.89
C GLU A 212 2.72 4.49 1.63
N ILE A 213 2.98 4.80 2.90
CA ILE A 213 4.11 4.30 3.69
C ILE A 213 3.78 2.91 4.25
N THR A 214 3.60 1.95 3.34
CA THR A 214 3.52 0.53 3.69
C THR A 214 4.82 0.08 4.37
N SER A 215 4.80 -1.08 5.04
CA SER A 215 6.00 -1.65 5.67
C SER A 215 7.19 -1.77 4.69
N SER A 216 6.93 -2.10 3.42
CA SER A 216 7.98 -2.17 2.39
C SER A 216 8.52 -0.81 1.99
N ALA A 217 7.66 0.22 1.87
CA ALA A 217 8.09 1.59 1.64
C ALA A 217 8.91 2.12 2.82
N PHE A 218 8.48 1.83 4.05
CA PHE A 218 9.22 2.20 5.25
C PHE A 218 10.59 1.53 5.31
N SER A 219 10.69 0.23 5.02
CA SER A 219 11.98 -0.48 4.91
C SER A 219 12.89 0.14 3.85
N ALA A 220 12.36 0.51 2.68
CA ALA A 220 13.13 1.20 1.65
C ALA A 220 13.67 2.55 2.14
N ARG A 221 12.84 3.33 2.87
CA ARG A 221 13.27 4.60 3.49
C ARG A 221 14.31 4.40 4.59
N ILE A 222 14.17 3.40 5.45
CA ILE A 222 15.20 3.09 6.46
C ILE A 222 16.54 2.86 5.77
N THR A 223 16.59 2.00 4.76
CA THR A 223 17.81 1.71 3.99
C THR A 223 18.34 2.98 3.31
N ALA A 224 17.49 3.76 2.64
CA ALA A 224 17.89 5.01 1.99
C ALA A 224 18.49 6.03 2.97
N SER A 225 17.95 6.15 4.18
CA SER A 225 18.42 7.11 5.20
C SER A 225 19.88 6.88 5.64
N THR A 226 20.43 5.68 5.38
CA THR A 226 21.83 5.35 5.65
C THR A 226 22.80 5.80 4.55
N GLY A 227 22.29 6.20 3.37
CA GLY A 227 23.07 6.49 2.17
C GLY A 227 23.35 5.24 1.30
N ALA A 228 22.61 4.15 1.49
CA ALA A 228 22.71 2.94 0.69
C ALA A 228 22.38 3.18 -0.80
N SER A 229 22.76 2.24 -1.66
CA SER A 229 22.48 2.30 -3.10
C SER A 229 20.99 2.11 -3.40
N LEU A 230 20.51 2.62 -4.54
CA LEU A 230 19.13 2.41 -5.00
C LEU A 230 18.74 0.92 -5.13
N PRO A 231 19.57 0.02 -5.69
CA PRO A 231 19.26 -1.41 -5.67
C PRO A 231 19.14 -1.97 -4.26
N ALA A 232 19.94 -1.50 -3.28
CA ALA A 232 19.80 -1.92 -1.89
C ALA A 232 18.50 -1.43 -1.26
N CYS A 233 18.09 -0.20 -1.54
CA CYS A 233 16.81 0.34 -1.07
C CYS A 233 15.63 -0.45 -1.66
N LEU A 234 15.67 -0.71 -2.97
CA LEU A 234 14.65 -1.49 -3.66
C LEU A 234 14.60 -2.94 -3.15
N LEU A 235 15.75 -3.59 -2.99
CA LEU A 235 15.82 -4.96 -2.45
C LEU A 235 15.24 -5.02 -1.03
N ALA A 236 15.61 -4.09 -0.14
CA ALA A 236 15.06 -4.05 1.22
C ALA A 236 13.53 -3.91 1.23
N GLY A 237 13.00 -3.03 0.37
CA GLY A 237 11.56 -2.89 0.17
C GLY A 237 10.92 -4.17 -0.37
N LEU A 238 11.49 -4.78 -1.40
CA LEU A 238 10.95 -5.99 -2.03
C LEU A 238 11.07 -7.25 -1.15
N THR A 239 12.11 -7.37 -0.33
CA THR A 239 12.24 -8.45 0.67
C THR A 239 11.20 -8.29 1.77
N THR A 240 10.91 -7.07 2.20
CA THR A 240 9.79 -6.80 3.13
C THR A 240 8.45 -7.11 2.47
N PHE A 241 8.31 -6.74 1.20
CA PHE A 241 7.14 -6.99 0.38
C PHE A 241 6.88 -8.49 0.16
N SER A 242 7.90 -9.33 0.04
CA SER A 242 7.72 -10.78 -0.18
C SER A 242 7.13 -11.55 1.00
N GLY A 243 6.79 -10.88 2.11
CA GLY A 243 6.11 -11.51 3.24
C GLY A 243 4.67 -11.95 2.91
N PRO A 244 4.19 -13.07 3.49
CA PRO A 244 2.85 -13.61 3.24
C PRO A 244 1.71 -12.76 3.81
N LEU A 245 2.02 -11.81 4.71
CA LEU A 245 1.09 -10.82 5.26
C LEU A 245 1.20 -9.47 4.54
N HIS A 246 1.92 -9.42 3.43
CA HIS A 246 2.11 -8.22 2.61
C HIS A 246 1.93 -8.57 1.13
N GLY A 247 2.98 -8.57 0.34
CA GLY A 247 2.93 -8.75 -1.11
C GLY A 247 2.70 -10.16 -1.63
N ASP A 248 2.89 -11.19 -0.79
CA ASP A 248 2.63 -12.58 -1.17
C ASP A 248 1.24 -13.08 -0.74
N ALA A 249 0.34 -12.17 -0.33
CA ALA A 249 -1.05 -12.50 -0.02
C ALA A 249 -1.79 -13.10 -1.24
N SER A 250 -1.49 -12.63 -2.46
CA SER A 250 -2.01 -13.19 -3.71
C SER A 250 -1.70 -14.68 -3.93
N GLY A 251 -0.57 -15.19 -3.39
CA GLY A 251 -0.25 -16.62 -3.39
C GLY A 251 -1.25 -17.45 -2.58
N ARG A 252 -1.68 -16.93 -1.41
CA ARG A 252 -2.71 -17.56 -0.57
C ARG A 252 -4.07 -17.55 -1.23
N VAL A 253 -4.41 -16.46 -1.93
CA VAL A 253 -5.65 -16.37 -2.72
C VAL A 253 -5.65 -17.38 -3.87
N ARG A 254 -4.51 -17.57 -4.56
CA ARG A 254 -4.39 -18.60 -5.60
C ARG A 254 -4.63 -20.00 -5.04
N THR A 255 -4.08 -20.31 -3.86
CA THR A 255 -4.34 -21.59 -3.17
C THR A 255 -5.83 -21.75 -2.86
N LEU A 256 -6.47 -20.71 -2.30
CA LEU A 256 -7.91 -20.70 -2.04
C LEU A 256 -8.73 -20.97 -3.32
N PHE A 257 -8.36 -20.38 -4.44
CA PHE A 257 -9.04 -20.62 -5.72
C PHE A 257 -8.88 -22.05 -6.20
N GLY A 258 -7.68 -22.63 -6.07
CA GLY A 258 -7.45 -24.04 -6.40
C GLY A 258 -8.23 -25.00 -5.49
N GLU A 259 -8.38 -24.69 -4.21
CA GLU A 259 -9.29 -25.43 -3.31
C GLU A 259 -10.73 -25.31 -3.77
N ALA A 260 -11.19 -24.11 -4.12
CA ALA A 260 -12.57 -23.87 -4.56
C ALA A 260 -12.89 -24.56 -5.89
N GLU A 261 -11.92 -24.67 -6.79
CA GLU A 261 -12.05 -25.42 -8.04
C GLU A 261 -12.15 -26.93 -7.80
N ARG A 262 -11.34 -27.47 -6.88
CA ARG A 262 -11.29 -28.91 -6.58
C ARG A 262 -12.45 -29.39 -5.70
N ASP A 263 -12.74 -28.65 -4.62
CA ASP A 263 -13.64 -29.07 -3.54
C ASP A 263 -15.02 -28.38 -3.65
N GLY A 264 -15.15 -27.35 -4.49
CA GLY A 264 -16.34 -26.51 -4.61
C GLY A 264 -16.31 -25.29 -3.67
N ALA A 265 -16.64 -24.11 -4.22
CA ALA A 265 -16.57 -22.84 -3.52
C ALA A 265 -17.32 -22.81 -2.17
N ASP A 266 -18.55 -23.33 -2.13
CA ASP A 266 -19.38 -23.28 -0.92
C ASP A 266 -18.75 -24.08 0.23
N ALA A 267 -18.30 -25.30 -0.06
CA ALA A 267 -17.65 -26.17 0.92
C ALA A 267 -16.34 -25.58 1.47
N VAL A 268 -15.57 -24.90 0.61
CA VAL A 268 -14.34 -24.22 1.02
C VAL A 268 -14.64 -23.03 1.92
N VAL A 269 -15.61 -22.19 1.58
CA VAL A 269 -15.98 -21.04 2.42
C VAL A 269 -16.49 -21.51 3.78
N ASP A 270 -17.40 -22.49 3.81
CA ASP A 270 -17.96 -23.03 5.04
C ASP A 270 -16.85 -23.62 5.94
N ARG A 271 -15.85 -24.30 5.35
CA ARG A 271 -14.68 -24.82 6.07
C ARG A 271 -13.84 -23.71 6.72
N TYR A 272 -13.53 -22.63 6.00
CA TYR A 272 -12.75 -21.52 6.55
C TYR A 272 -13.48 -20.84 7.71
N LEU A 273 -14.77 -20.55 7.51
CA LEU A 273 -15.58 -19.85 8.52
C LEU A 273 -15.83 -20.71 9.75
N SER A 274 -16.19 -21.98 9.60
CA SER A 274 -16.38 -22.90 10.74
C SER A 274 -15.10 -23.14 11.54
N SER A 275 -13.93 -22.99 10.92
CA SER A 275 -12.62 -23.14 11.57
C SER A 275 -12.07 -21.81 12.13
N GLY A 276 -12.79 -20.69 11.99
CA GLY A 276 -12.32 -19.37 12.40
C GLY A 276 -11.08 -18.88 11.64
N ILE A 277 -10.81 -19.43 10.46
CA ILE A 277 -9.65 -19.07 9.63
C ILE A 277 -10.03 -17.87 8.75
N PRO A 278 -9.31 -16.74 8.82
CA PRO A 278 -9.57 -15.60 7.93
C PRO A 278 -9.39 -15.99 6.46
N ILE A 279 -10.35 -15.61 5.62
CA ILE A 279 -10.33 -15.89 4.18
C ILE A 279 -9.38 -14.89 3.51
N PRO A 280 -8.28 -15.34 2.86
CA PRO A 280 -7.32 -14.44 2.24
C PRO A 280 -7.94 -13.57 1.14
N GLY A 281 -7.57 -12.28 1.11
CA GLY A 281 -7.91 -11.36 0.02
C GLY A 281 -9.28 -10.69 0.12
N PHE A 282 -9.95 -10.80 1.28
CA PHE A 282 -11.24 -10.12 1.54
C PHE A 282 -11.12 -9.14 2.69
N GLY A 283 -11.71 -7.95 2.51
CA GLY A 283 -11.58 -6.82 3.42
C GLY A 283 -10.23 -6.09 3.31
N HIS A 284 -10.20 -4.85 3.76
CA HIS A 284 -8.98 -4.04 3.78
C HIS A 284 -9.05 -2.98 4.89
N PRO A 285 -8.03 -2.84 5.77
CA PRO A 285 -8.08 -1.90 6.90
C PRO A 285 -8.30 -0.43 6.50
N ILE A 286 -7.74 -0.03 5.35
CA ILE A 286 -7.87 1.33 4.81
C ILE A 286 -9.16 1.52 4.00
N TYR A 287 -9.76 0.43 3.51
CA TYR A 287 -10.95 0.47 2.66
C TYR A 287 -12.05 -0.40 3.29
N PRO A 288 -12.69 0.07 4.39
CA PRO A 288 -13.71 -0.70 5.09
C PRO A 288 -14.91 -1.01 4.18
N ASP A 289 -15.23 -0.12 3.24
CA ASP A 289 -16.32 -0.27 2.27
C ASP A 289 -15.88 -0.95 0.95
N GLY A 290 -14.63 -1.40 0.87
CA GLY A 290 -14.07 -2.12 -0.28
C GLY A 290 -13.00 -1.38 -1.06
N ASP A 291 -12.04 -2.15 -1.58
CA ASP A 291 -10.88 -1.62 -2.28
C ASP A 291 -11.27 -1.06 -3.66
N PRO A 292 -11.21 0.27 -3.87
CA PRO A 292 -11.65 0.88 -5.13
C PRO A 292 -10.78 0.46 -6.31
N ARG A 293 -9.52 0.05 -6.07
CA ARG A 293 -8.61 -0.44 -7.10
C ARG A 293 -9.04 -1.81 -7.59
N ALA A 294 -9.41 -2.69 -6.66
CA ALA A 294 -9.90 -4.02 -6.97
C ALA A 294 -11.21 -3.94 -7.77
N ALA A 295 -12.16 -3.12 -7.31
CA ALA A 295 -13.41 -2.88 -8.01
C ALA A 295 -13.18 -2.35 -9.42
N ALA A 296 -12.30 -1.36 -9.58
CA ALA A 296 -11.97 -0.80 -10.88
C ALA A 296 -11.36 -1.83 -11.83
N LEU A 297 -10.43 -2.66 -11.37
CA LEU A 297 -9.80 -3.69 -12.22
C LEU A 297 -10.80 -4.80 -12.60
N MET A 298 -11.60 -5.27 -11.63
CA MET A 298 -12.57 -6.35 -11.84
C MET A 298 -13.78 -5.94 -12.69
N ALA A 299 -14.02 -4.64 -12.87
CA ALA A 299 -15.05 -4.16 -13.80
C ALA A 299 -14.73 -4.47 -15.28
N ASP A 300 -13.46 -4.68 -15.62
CA ASP A 300 -13.01 -4.82 -17.01
C ASP A 300 -12.88 -6.29 -17.47
N PHE A 301 -13.09 -7.27 -16.59
CA PHE A 301 -13.05 -8.69 -16.93
C PHE A 301 -13.96 -9.53 -16.04
N LYS A 302 -14.38 -10.69 -16.54
CA LYS A 302 -15.15 -11.67 -15.73
C LYS A 302 -14.20 -12.71 -15.13
N PRO A 303 -14.19 -12.90 -13.79
CA PRO A 303 -13.46 -14.01 -13.17
C PRO A 303 -13.93 -15.38 -13.68
N PRO A 304 -13.12 -16.45 -13.53
CA PRO A 304 -13.59 -17.82 -13.73
C PRO A 304 -14.82 -18.12 -12.86
N ALA A 305 -15.73 -19.00 -13.33
CA ALA A 305 -17.00 -19.25 -12.67
C ALA A 305 -16.86 -19.72 -11.21
N HIS A 306 -15.90 -20.59 -10.91
CA HIS A 306 -15.63 -21.05 -9.53
C HIS A 306 -15.11 -19.91 -8.64
N VAL A 307 -14.31 -18.99 -9.18
CA VAL A 307 -13.82 -17.79 -8.47
C VAL A 307 -14.96 -16.81 -8.22
N ALA A 308 -15.81 -16.56 -9.22
CA ALA A 308 -16.97 -15.69 -9.07
C ALA A 308 -17.92 -16.20 -7.98
N ARG A 309 -18.25 -17.50 -7.99
CA ARG A 309 -19.07 -18.12 -6.93
C ARG A 309 -18.42 -18.00 -5.56
N LEU A 310 -17.11 -18.21 -5.47
CA LEU A 310 -16.37 -18.05 -4.22
C LEU A 310 -16.49 -16.62 -3.69
N ILE A 311 -16.26 -15.62 -4.54
CA ILE A 311 -16.38 -14.19 -4.17
C ILE A 311 -17.80 -13.90 -3.68
N ASP A 312 -18.82 -14.28 -4.45
CA ASP A 312 -20.22 -14.03 -4.10
C ASP A 312 -20.59 -14.68 -2.75
N ARG A 313 -20.13 -15.91 -2.51
CA ARG A 313 -20.37 -16.64 -1.26
C ARG A 313 -19.69 -15.98 -0.06
N VAL A 314 -18.43 -15.55 -0.21
CA VAL A 314 -17.71 -14.86 0.87
C VAL A 314 -18.38 -13.53 1.19
N VAL A 315 -18.72 -12.72 0.18
CA VAL A 315 -19.40 -11.44 0.36
C VAL A 315 -20.75 -11.63 1.04
N ALA A 316 -21.55 -12.61 0.60
CA ALA A 316 -22.87 -12.88 1.18
C ALA A 316 -22.81 -13.28 2.66
N LEU A 317 -21.77 -14.01 3.08
CA LEU A 317 -21.65 -14.50 4.46
C LEU A 317 -20.92 -13.56 5.41
N THR A 318 -19.98 -12.77 4.90
CA THR A 318 -19.08 -11.96 5.73
C THR A 318 -19.28 -10.47 5.57
N GLY A 319 -19.92 -10.03 4.47
CA GLY A 319 -19.97 -8.63 4.05
C GLY A 319 -18.63 -8.07 3.58
N LEU A 320 -17.54 -8.86 3.57
CA LEU A 320 -16.22 -8.39 3.20
C LEU A 320 -16.04 -8.41 1.68
N PRO A 321 -15.76 -7.26 1.04
CA PRO A 321 -15.51 -7.18 -0.39
C PRO A 321 -14.12 -7.72 -0.77
N PRO A 322 -13.93 -8.17 -2.03
CA PRO A 322 -12.61 -8.57 -2.51
C PRO A 322 -11.65 -7.38 -2.57
N ASN A 323 -10.39 -7.60 -2.20
CA ASN A 323 -9.34 -6.61 -2.30
C ASN A 323 -8.47 -6.82 -3.56
N MET A 324 -7.41 -6.04 -3.69
CA MET A 324 -6.54 -6.09 -4.87
C MET A 324 -5.87 -7.45 -5.08
N ASP A 325 -5.60 -8.24 -4.03
CA ASP A 325 -5.03 -9.59 -4.17
C ASP A 325 -6.00 -10.55 -4.86
N VAL A 326 -7.31 -10.47 -4.54
CA VAL A 326 -8.36 -11.22 -5.25
C VAL A 326 -8.46 -10.77 -6.69
N ALA A 327 -8.40 -9.47 -6.98
CA ALA A 327 -8.44 -8.97 -8.34
C ALA A 327 -7.25 -9.51 -9.17
N LEU A 328 -6.04 -9.51 -8.61
CA LEU A 328 -4.83 -10.01 -9.27
C LEU A 328 -4.85 -11.52 -9.49
N ALA A 329 -5.21 -12.30 -8.47
CA ALA A 329 -5.33 -13.75 -8.61
C ALA A 329 -6.42 -14.12 -9.63
N SER A 330 -7.53 -13.37 -9.65
CA SER A 330 -8.63 -13.57 -10.60
C SER A 330 -8.20 -13.27 -12.04
N LEU A 331 -7.46 -12.17 -12.24
CA LEU A 331 -6.89 -11.80 -13.54
C LEU A 331 -5.92 -12.88 -14.02
N ALA A 332 -5.02 -13.34 -13.16
CA ALA A 332 -4.06 -14.38 -13.47
C ALA A 332 -4.74 -15.70 -13.85
N ALA A 333 -5.74 -16.13 -13.08
CA ALA A 333 -6.52 -17.34 -13.36
C ALA A 333 -7.31 -17.22 -14.68
N ARG A 334 -7.96 -16.08 -14.91
CA ARG A 334 -8.80 -15.85 -16.10
C ARG A 334 -8.02 -15.95 -17.41
N HIS A 335 -6.81 -15.40 -17.43
CA HIS A 335 -5.97 -15.29 -18.62
C HIS A 335 -4.82 -16.31 -18.65
N ARG A 336 -4.79 -17.24 -17.70
CA ARG A 336 -3.74 -18.28 -17.57
C ARG A 336 -2.34 -17.67 -17.60
N LEU A 337 -2.17 -16.57 -16.84
CA LEU A 337 -0.87 -15.91 -16.71
C LEU A 337 0.11 -16.84 -15.96
N PRO A 338 1.43 -16.61 -16.07
CA PRO A 338 2.43 -17.38 -15.32
C PRO A 338 2.11 -17.47 -13.83
N ALA A 339 2.53 -18.56 -13.16
CA ALA A 339 2.16 -18.83 -11.77
C ALA A 339 2.50 -17.68 -10.79
N ASP A 340 3.58 -16.95 -11.06
CA ASP A 340 4.04 -15.80 -10.28
C ASP A 340 3.52 -14.45 -10.79
N ALA A 341 2.63 -14.40 -11.78
CA ALA A 341 2.22 -13.15 -12.44
C ALA A 341 1.58 -12.13 -11.48
N ALA A 342 0.77 -12.58 -10.52
CA ALA A 342 0.17 -11.69 -9.52
C ALA A 342 1.25 -10.97 -8.69
N PHE A 343 2.22 -11.74 -8.18
CA PHE A 343 3.37 -11.19 -7.46
C PHE A 343 4.24 -10.31 -8.36
N ALA A 344 4.49 -10.74 -9.60
CA ALA A 344 5.29 -10.00 -10.57
C ALA A 344 4.70 -8.62 -10.87
N MET A 345 3.41 -8.54 -11.20
CA MET A 345 2.72 -7.27 -11.47
C MET A 345 2.83 -6.33 -10.28
N PHE A 346 2.62 -6.83 -9.06
CA PHE A 346 2.69 -6.04 -7.85
C PHE A 346 4.13 -5.59 -7.54
N ALA A 347 5.10 -6.49 -7.59
CA ALA A 347 6.51 -6.16 -7.34
C ALA A 347 7.05 -5.14 -8.36
N ILE A 348 6.75 -5.32 -9.64
CA ILE A 348 7.14 -4.39 -10.71
C ILE A 348 6.50 -3.03 -10.49
N ALA A 349 5.18 -2.96 -10.32
CA ALA A 349 4.50 -1.70 -10.12
C ALA A 349 4.95 -0.98 -8.84
N ARG A 350 4.93 -1.69 -7.70
CA ARG A 350 5.29 -1.13 -6.40
C ARG A 350 6.74 -0.65 -6.36
N SER A 351 7.63 -1.21 -7.18
CA SER A 351 9.03 -0.75 -7.28
C SER A 351 9.13 0.73 -7.63
N VAL A 352 8.20 1.28 -8.42
CA VAL A 352 8.13 2.71 -8.75
C VAL A 352 7.97 3.53 -7.47
N GLY A 353 6.96 3.24 -6.66
CA GLY A 353 6.73 3.95 -5.41
C GLY A 353 7.80 3.68 -4.34
N LEU A 354 8.38 2.47 -4.28
CA LEU A 354 9.50 2.18 -3.36
C LEU A 354 10.72 3.03 -3.68
N LEU A 355 11.05 3.20 -4.96
CA LEU A 355 12.11 4.08 -5.43
C LEU A 355 11.76 5.55 -5.18
N ALA A 356 10.50 5.95 -5.38
CA ALA A 356 10.03 7.31 -5.07
C ALA A 356 10.22 7.66 -3.59
N HIS A 357 9.78 6.78 -2.68
CA HIS A 357 9.97 6.96 -1.24
C HIS A 357 11.45 6.91 -0.85
N GLY A 358 12.24 6.02 -1.46
CA GLY A 358 13.69 5.97 -1.26
C GLY A 358 14.36 7.29 -1.64
N MET A 359 14.03 7.86 -2.80
CA MET A 359 14.54 9.15 -3.26
C MET A 359 14.05 10.32 -2.40
N GLU A 360 12.78 10.34 -1.99
CA GLU A 360 12.25 11.34 -1.06
C GLU A 360 13.03 11.35 0.26
N GLN A 361 13.44 10.17 0.74
CA GLN A 361 14.26 10.06 1.94
C GLN A 361 15.67 10.61 1.79
N LEU A 362 16.23 10.68 0.57
CA LEU A 362 17.55 11.26 0.32
C LEU A 362 17.59 12.77 0.57
N GLY A 363 16.44 13.45 0.50
CA GLY A 363 16.31 14.87 0.85
C GLY A 363 16.26 15.16 2.36
N VAL A 364 16.39 14.13 3.20
CA VAL A 364 16.34 14.25 4.67
C VAL A 364 17.69 13.89 5.27
N ASP A 365 18.38 14.87 5.87
CA ASP A 365 19.72 14.74 6.46
C ASP A 365 19.75 14.01 7.82
N SER A 366 18.93 12.98 7.99
CA SER A 366 18.91 12.17 9.21
C SER A 366 18.70 10.70 8.92
N VAL A 367 19.52 9.87 9.55
CA VAL A 367 19.34 8.42 9.58
C VAL A 367 18.08 8.09 10.39
N ILE A 368 17.22 7.24 9.86
CA ILE A 368 16.08 6.69 10.59
C ILE A 368 16.63 5.63 11.55
N ARG A 369 16.58 5.92 12.86
CA ARG A 369 17.07 5.01 13.91
C ARG A 369 16.07 4.94 15.07
N PRO A 370 15.07 4.04 15.00
CA PRO A 370 14.14 3.86 16.10
C PRO A 370 14.85 3.34 17.36
N ARG A 371 14.30 3.68 18.53
CA ARG A 371 14.79 3.20 19.83
C ARG A 371 13.83 2.16 20.38
N GLY A 372 14.36 0.99 20.72
CA GLY A 372 13.60 -0.01 21.46
C GLY A 372 13.36 0.43 22.90
N ARG A 373 12.16 0.18 23.42
CA ARG A 373 11.89 0.18 24.86
C ARG A 373 12.31 -1.18 25.40
N TYR A 374 13.29 -1.21 26.30
CA TYR A 374 13.70 -2.45 26.95
C TYR A 374 12.62 -2.91 27.94
N THR A 375 12.13 -4.15 27.79
CA THR A 375 11.11 -4.78 28.66
C THR A 375 11.59 -6.11 29.24
N GLY A 376 12.91 -6.37 29.20
CA GLY A 376 13.53 -7.53 29.84
C GLY A 376 13.81 -7.30 31.33
N PRO A 377 14.42 -8.29 32.02
CA PRO A 377 14.77 -8.18 33.44
C PRO A 377 15.67 -6.97 33.74
N THR A 378 15.36 -6.24 34.82
CA THR A 378 16.07 -4.99 35.17
C THR A 378 17.06 -5.14 36.33
N GLU A 379 17.16 -6.31 36.95
CA GLU A 379 17.90 -6.56 38.19
C GLU A 379 19.41 -6.31 38.08
N GLY A 380 19.98 -6.49 36.88
CA GLY A 380 21.39 -6.19 36.59
C GLY A 380 21.64 -4.84 35.92
N LEU A 381 20.59 -4.04 35.67
CA LEU A 381 20.76 -2.75 35.00
C LEU A 381 21.31 -1.72 35.98
N GLN A 382 22.47 -1.15 35.64
CA GLN A 382 22.98 -0.02 36.41
C GLN A 382 22.00 1.16 36.30
N PRO A 383 21.57 1.76 37.43
CA PRO A 383 20.69 2.90 37.39
C PRO A 383 21.36 4.05 36.64
N ALA A 384 20.59 4.75 35.80
CA ALA A 384 21.12 5.87 35.04
C ALA A 384 21.65 6.95 36.00
N VAL A 385 22.92 7.33 35.84
CA VAL A 385 23.54 8.40 36.64
C VAL A 385 22.75 9.70 36.40
N ARG A 386 21.98 10.14 37.39
CA ARG A 386 21.29 11.43 37.35
C ARG A 386 22.36 12.52 37.30
N ARG A 387 22.60 13.12 36.13
CA ARG A 387 23.37 14.36 36.03
C ARG A 387 22.65 15.42 36.85
N GLN A 388 23.24 15.82 37.99
CA GLN A 388 22.76 16.96 38.76
C GLN A 388 22.76 18.18 37.85
N ARG A 389 21.59 18.80 37.67
CA ARG A 389 21.49 20.12 37.04
C ARG A 389 22.29 21.09 37.92
N ARG A 390 23.44 21.57 37.43
CA ARG A 390 24.12 22.72 38.03
C ARG A 390 23.15 23.90 37.96
N LYS A 391 22.89 24.51 39.13
CA LYS A 391 22.07 25.71 39.27
C LYS A 391 22.75 26.91 38.64
#